data_AF-A0A644X6Z7-F1
#
_entry.id   AF-A0A644X6Z7-F1
#
_cell.length_a   1.000
_cell.length_b   1.000
_cell.length_c   1.000
_cell.angle_alpha   90.00
_cell.angle_beta   90.00
_cell.angle_gamma   90.00
#
_symmetry.space_group_name_H-M   'P 1'
#
loop_
_entity.id
_entity.type
_entity.pdbx_description
1 polymer ?
#
loop_
_entity_poly.entity_id
_entity_poly.type
_entity_poly.pdbx_seq_one_letter_code
_entity_poly.pdbx_strand_id
1 'polypeptide(L)' 'MRALASEYTTEDFPASNGILVHGVYDKKSAKGVDECMIWGDYFYLEGLIRLNQSWYSYW' A
#
# COMPACT_ATOMS: atom_id res chain seq x y z
N MET A 1 -2.50 7.11 -8.05
CA MET A 1 -3.43 6.07 -7.58
C MET A 1 -3.78 5.04 -8.65
N ARG A 2 -4.00 5.41 -9.93
CA ARG A 2 -4.37 4.45 -10.99
C ARG A 2 -3.43 3.25 -11.13
N ALA A 3 -2.12 3.48 -11.27
CA ALA A 3 -1.15 2.39 -11.40
C ALA A 3 -1.10 1.50 -10.15
N LEU A 4 -1.19 2.08 -8.95
CA LEU A 4 -1.26 1.30 -7.70
C LEU A 4 -2.50 0.42 -7.66
N ALA A 5 -3.65 0.95 -8.10
CA ALA A 5 -4.90 0.22 -8.14
C ALA A 5 -4.93 -0.93 -9.17
N SER A 6 -4.24 -0.80 -10.30
CA SER A 6 -4.26 -1.81 -11.37
C SER A 6 -3.12 -2.83 -11.30
N GLU A 7 -1.94 -2.45 -10.81
CA GLU A 7 -0.74 -3.30 -10.89
C GLU A 7 -0.18 -3.74 -9.53
N TYR A 8 -0.64 -3.13 -8.43
CA TYR A 8 -0.02 -3.30 -7.11
C TYR A 8 -1.01 -3.66 -6.00
N THR A 9 -2.28 -3.90 -6.31
CA THR A 9 -3.25 -4.37 -5.31
C THR A 9 -3.13 -5.87 -5.09
N THR A 10 -3.72 -6.34 -3.99
CA THR A 10 -3.78 -7.76 -3.64
C THR A 10 -4.88 -8.54 -4.36
N GLU A 11 -5.52 -7.97 -5.40
CA GLU A 11 -6.62 -8.60 -6.14
C GLU A 11 -6.24 -9.99 -6.67
N ASP A 12 -5.04 -10.14 -7.24
CA ASP A 12 -4.52 -11.41 -7.75
C ASP A 12 -3.76 -12.25 -6.69
N PHE A 13 -3.68 -11.76 -5.44
CA PHE A 13 -2.88 -12.35 -4.36
C PHE A 13 -3.75 -12.69 -3.14
N PRO A 14 -4.63 -13.71 -3.21
CA PRO A 14 -5.61 -14.01 -2.16
C PRO A 14 -5.01 -14.46 -0.82
N ALA A 15 -3.74 -14.87 -0.81
CA ALA A 15 -3.01 -15.19 0.42
C ALA A 15 -2.43 -13.96 1.13
N SER A 16 -2.45 -12.80 0.47
CA SER A 16 -1.96 -11.56 1.03
C SER A 16 -2.96 -10.98 2.03
N ASN A 17 -2.44 -10.38 3.09
CA ASN A 17 -3.20 -9.75 4.17
C ASN A 17 -3.14 -8.21 4.14
N GLY A 18 -2.51 -7.62 3.13
CA GLY A 18 -2.43 -6.18 2.91
C GLY A 18 -3.30 -5.68 1.76
N ILE A 19 -3.18 -4.39 1.45
CA ILE A 19 -3.84 -3.76 0.30
C ILE A 19 -2.89 -3.69 -0.89
N LEU A 20 -1.62 -3.31 -0.65
CA LEU A 20 -0.60 -3.18 -1.68
C LEU A 20 0.49 -4.24 -1.56
N VAL A 21 0.94 -4.76 -2.70
CA VAL A 21 2.06 -5.70 -2.83
C VAL A 21 3.37 -4.98 -3.22
N HIS A 22 4.47 -5.74 -3.29
CA HIS A 22 5.78 -5.28 -3.77
C HIS A 22 6.42 -4.17 -2.90
N GLY A 23 6.08 -4.12 -1.62
CA GLY A 23 6.73 -3.24 -0.65
C GLY A 23 8.10 -3.75 -0.22
N VAL A 24 8.98 -2.83 0.17
CA VAL A 24 10.31 -3.16 0.68
C VAL A 24 10.58 -2.37 1.97
N TYR A 25 10.79 -3.08 3.08
CA TYR A 25 11.12 -2.50 4.37
C TYR A 25 12.62 -2.25 4.51
N ASP A 26 13.43 -3.30 4.49
CA ASP A 26 14.90 -3.19 4.53
C ASP A 26 15.55 -4.16 3.54
N LYS A 27 15.94 -3.61 2.39
CA LYS A 27 16.63 -4.35 1.33
C LYS A 27 18.01 -4.86 1.75
N LYS A 28 18.73 -4.15 2.62
CA LYS A 28 20.10 -4.54 2.99
C LYS A 28 20.11 -5.78 3.88
N SER A 29 19.17 -5.87 4.81
CA SER A 29 19.03 -7.04 5.69
C SER A 29 18.04 -8.09 5.17
N ALA A 30 17.51 -7.90 3.96
CA ALA A 30 16.52 -8.77 3.32
C ALA A 30 15.26 -9.00 4.17
N LYS A 31 14.84 -7.98 4.95
CA LYS A 31 13.65 -8.04 5.81
C LYS A 31 12.50 -7.33 5.12
N GLY A 32 11.37 -8.02 5.00
CA GLY A 32 10.17 -7.48 4.37
C GLY A 32 10.47 -7.00 2.96
N VAL A 33 11.04 -7.86 2.12
CA VAL A 33 11.31 -7.54 0.71
C VAL A 33 10.24 -8.23 -0.11
N ASP A 34 9.59 -7.47 -0.99
CA ASP A 34 8.50 -7.97 -1.84
C ASP A 34 7.27 -8.43 -1.03
N GLU A 35 6.97 -7.70 0.04
CA GLU A 35 5.87 -7.98 0.97
C GLU A 35 4.91 -6.78 1.08
N CYS A 36 3.73 -7.01 1.66
CA CYS A 36 2.83 -5.93 2.05
C CYS A 36 3.40 -5.13 3.22
N MET A 37 3.10 -3.83 3.24
CA MET A 37 3.61 -2.91 4.25
C MET A 37 2.49 -2.09 4.85
N ILE A 38 2.32 -2.15 6.17
CA ILE A 38 1.20 -1.48 6.84
C ILE A 38 1.21 0.04 6.65
N TRP A 39 2.39 0.67 6.59
CA TRP A 39 2.49 2.10 6.28
C TRP A 39 2.17 2.41 4.81
N GLY A 40 2.51 1.50 3.88
CA GLY A 40 2.15 1.63 2.48
C GLY A 40 0.64 1.57 2.27
N ASP A 41 -0.01 0.60 2.91
CA ASP A 41 -1.47 0.44 2.91
C ASP A 41 -2.17 1.67 3.52
N TYR A 42 -1.65 2.19 4.63
CA TYR A 42 -2.16 3.40 5.26
C TYR A 42 -2.12 4.60 4.30
N PHE A 43 -0.95 4.89 3.70
CA PHE A 43 -0.82 6.05 2.80
C PHE A 43 -1.56 5.86 1.49
N TYR A 44 -1.71 4.62 1.01
CA TYR A 44 -2.56 4.32 -0.12
C TYR A 44 -4.03 4.65 0.18
N LEU A 45 -4.56 4.18 1.30
CA LEU A 45 -5.92 4.49 1.72
C LEU A 45 -6.11 5.98 1.95
N GLU A 46 -5.18 6.65 2.64
CA GLU A 46 -5.22 8.10 2.84
C GLU A 46 -5.25 8.84 1.49
N GLY A 47 -4.43 8.42 0.53
CA GLY A 47 -4.44 8.96 -0.83
C GLY A 47 -5.79 8.80 -1.54
N LEU A 48 -6.44 7.64 -1.38
CA LEU A 48 -7.79 7.41 -1.93
C LEU A 48 -8.83 8.32 -1.27
N ILE A 49 -8.77 8.47 0.06
CA ILE A 49 -9.67 9.35 0.80
C ILE A 49 -9.49 10.82 0.37
N ARG A 50 -8.25 11.29 0.23
CA ARG A 50 -7.94 12.65 -0.26
C ARG A 50 -8.44 12.91 -1.68
N LEU A 51 -8.52 11.88 -2.53
CA LEU A 51 -9.11 12.00 -3.87
C LEU A 51 -10.64 11.98 -3.83
N ASN A 52 -11.24 11.27 -2.87
CA ASN A 52 -12.68 11.10 -2.78
C ASN A 52 -13.38 12.26 -2.05
N GLN A 53 -12.70 12.90 -1.09
CA GLN A 53 -13.28 13.95 -0.26
C GLN A 53 -12.22 14.90 0.31
N SER A 54 -12.66 16.08 0.76
CA SER A 54 -11.82 16.97 1.54
C SER A 54 -11.45 16.30 2.86
N TRP A 55 -10.16 16.13 3.11
CA TRP A 55 -9.65 15.38 4.24
C TRP A 55 -8.97 16.30 5.25
N TYR A 56 -9.33 16.17 6.53
CA TYR A 56 -8.58 16.78 7.62
C TYR A 56 -7.49 15.81 8.06
N SER A 57 -6.24 16.18 7.75
CA SER A 57 -5.06 15.37 8.05
C SER A 57 -4.95 15.10 9.55
N TYR A 58 -4.58 13.87 9.91
CA TYR A 58 -4.20 13.53 11.28
C TYR A 58 -2.84 14.14 11.68
N TRP A 59 -2.05 14.54 10.68
CA TRP A 59 -0.76 15.21 10.77
C TRP A 59 -0.89 16.70 10.54
#